data_AF-A0A9N7NM27-F1
#
_entry.id   AF-A0A9N7NM27-F1
#
_cell.length_a   1.000
_cell.length_b   1.000
_cell.length_c   1.000
_cell.angle_alpha   90.00
_cell.angle_beta   90.00
_cell.angle_gamma   90.00
#
_symmetry.space_group_name_H-M   'P 1'
#
loop_
_entity.id
_entity.type
_entity.pdbx_description
1 polymer ?
#
loop_
_entity_poly.entity_id
_entity_poly.type
_entity_poly.pdbx_seq_one_letter_code
_entity_poly.pdbx_strand_id
1 'polypeptide(L)'
;MLRDVLKNKPNVDVVKLQKSGGVVSRNAKVRQKARAYRIREYFYGIAKDLSPHSNTANFSDLCIYRVGGGPAAPRSALPAGAEPTADPTRVIPVNVNQDLQHLVLAVSFAKEPDEIVSSNVAGFIWITGINFESKTVTYLAPSAGSLPGKYLIVGNLTWVET
;
A
#
# COMPACT_ATOMS: atom_id res chain seq x y z
N MET A 1 -21.10 13.46 14.37
CA MET A 1 -21.11 12.79 13.04
C MET A 1 -22.49 12.33 12.60
N LEU A 2 -23.12 11.28 13.17
CA LEU A 2 -24.47 10.84 12.71
C LEU A 2 -25.58 11.89 12.92
N ARG A 3 -25.53 12.62 14.05
CA ARG A 3 -26.46 13.73 14.34
C ARG A 3 -26.32 14.92 13.38
N ASP A 4 -25.16 15.08 12.75
CA ASP A 4 -24.88 16.20 11.84
C ASP A 4 -25.33 15.88 10.41
N VAL A 5 -25.28 14.60 10.02
CA VAL A 5 -25.82 14.12 8.73
C VAL A 5 -27.34 14.33 8.66
N LEU A 6 -28.06 14.01 9.75
CA LEU A 6 -29.51 14.21 9.85
C LEU A 6 -29.94 15.68 9.77
N LYS A 7 -29.06 16.62 10.17
CA LYS A 7 -29.35 18.06 10.11
C LYS A 7 -29.05 18.67 8.74
N ASN A 8 -28.01 18.18 8.06
CA ASN A 8 -27.45 18.84 6.87
C ASN A 8 -27.80 18.14 5.55
N LYS A 9 -28.38 16.94 5.58
CA LYS A 9 -28.73 16.18 4.37
C LYS A 9 -30.15 15.59 4.49
N PRO A 10 -31.19 16.34 4.09
CA PRO A 10 -32.59 15.92 4.25
C PRO A 10 -32.97 14.70 3.40
N ASN A 11 -32.19 14.37 2.36
CA ASN A 11 -32.44 13.22 1.48
C ASN A 11 -31.63 11.97 1.88
N VAL A 12 -31.23 11.84 3.15
CA VAL A 12 -30.43 10.71 3.63
C VAL A 12 -31.14 10.01 4.78
N ASP A 13 -31.55 8.77 4.54
CA ASP A 13 -32.11 7.89 5.57
C ASP A 13 -31.00 7.20 6.37
N VAL A 14 -31.12 7.26 7.71
CA VAL A 14 -30.18 6.63 8.64
C VAL A 14 -30.88 5.50 9.37
N VAL A 15 -30.52 4.25 9.02
CA VAL A 15 -31.12 3.05 9.62
C VAL A 15 -30.11 2.34 10.53
N LYS A 16 -30.49 2.12 11.80
CA LYS A 16 -29.67 1.36 12.76
C LYS A 16 -29.98 -0.13 12.66
N LEU A 17 -29.02 -0.93 12.21
CA LEU A 17 -29.13 -2.38 12.14
C LEU A 17 -28.47 -3.07 13.34
N GLN A 18 -29.05 -4.20 13.77
CA GLN A 18 -28.45 -5.06 14.78
C GLN A 18 -27.40 -5.98 14.14
N LYS A 19 -26.34 -6.28 14.89
CA LYS A 19 -25.33 -7.27 14.50
C LYS A 19 -25.95 -8.67 14.51
N SER A 20 -25.76 -9.45 13.45
CA SER A 20 -26.22 -10.85 13.41
C SER A 20 -25.59 -11.69 14.52
N GLY A 21 -26.36 -12.60 15.12
CA GLY A 21 -25.92 -13.48 16.21
C GLY A 21 -24.74 -14.40 15.86
N GLY A 22 -24.53 -14.69 14.57
CA GLY A 22 -23.40 -15.52 14.09
C GLY A 22 -22.07 -14.78 13.98
N VAL A 23 -22.03 -13.46 14.24
CA VAL A 23 -20.80 -12.68 14.01
C VAL A 23 -19.84 -12.79 15.20
N VAL A 24 -18.74 -13.49 14.98
CA VAL A 24 -17.68 -13.73 15.97
C VAL A 24 -16.60 -12.64 15.91
N SER A 25 -16.07 -12.25 17.07
CA SER A 25 -14.94 -11.33 17.18
C SER A 25 -13.65 -11.97 16.68
N ARG A 26 -12.94 -11.29 15.77
CA ARG A 26 -11.63 -11.73 15.26
C ARG A 26 -10.51 -11.05 16.02
N ASN A 27 -9.49 -11.81 16.45
CA ASN A 27 -8.30 -11.24 17.06
C ASN A 27 -7.26 -10.80 16.00
N ALA A 28 -6.16 -10.20 16.45
CA ALA A 28 -5.11 -9.70 15.55
C ALA A 28 -4.46 -10.83 14.72
N LYS A 29 -4.23 -12.01 15.32
CA LYS A 29 -3.63 -13.17 14.64
C LYS A 29 -4.51 -13.67 13.48
N VAL A 30 -5.82 -13.77 13.69
CA VAL A 30 -6.78 -14.15 12.64
C VAL A 30 -6.76 -13.13 11.49
N ARG A 31 -6.73 -11.83 11.82
CA ARG A 31 -6.65 -10.76 10.78
C ARG A 31 -5.34 -10.82 10.00
N GLN A 32 -4.21 -11.07 10.67
CA GLN A 32 -2.91 -11.21 10.02
C GLN A 32 -2.89 -12.41 9.05
N LYS A 33 -3.36 -13.58 9.50
CA LYS A 33 -3.48 -14.77 8.65
C LYS A 33 -4.41 -14.53 7.46
N ALA A 34 -5.54 -13.87 7.67
CA ALA A 34 -6.47 -13.52 6.60
C ALA A 34 -5.82 -12.58 5.57
N ARG A 35 -5.04 -11.57 6.00
CA ARG A 35 -4.29 -10.70 5.07
C ARG A 35 -3.28 -11.48 4.23
N ALA A 36 -2.48 -12.34 4.86
CA ALA A 36 -1.51 -13.18 4.15
C ALA A 36 -2.21 -14.09 3.12
N TYR A 37 -3.36 -14.69 3.48
CA TYR A 37 -4.15 -15.50 2.55
C TYR A 37 -4.65 -14.68 1.35
N ARG A 38 -5.12 -13.44 1.56
CA ARG A 38 -5.58 -12.55 0.47
C ARG A 38 -4.43 -12.11 -0.44
N ILE A 39 -3.25 -11.87 0.10
CA ILE A 39 -2.06 -11.57 -0.73
C ILE A 39 -1.71 -12.79 -1.60
N ARG A 40 -1.70 -13.99 -1.01
CA ARG A 40 -1.47 -15.22 -1.79
C ARG A 40 -2.53 -15.45 -2.86
N GLU A 41 -3.81 -15.25 -2.53
CA GLU A 41 -4.94 -15.39 -3.45
C GLU A 41 -4.84 -14.39 -4.62
N TYR A 42 -4.32 -13.19 -4.39
CA TYR A 42 -4.08 -12.21 -5.47
C TYR A 42 -3.07 -12.71 -6.51
N PHE A 43 -1.96 -13.31 -6.07
CA PHE A 43 -0.91 -13.77 -6.99
C PHE A 43 -1.20 -15.15 -7.59
N TYR A 44 -1.72 -16.08 -6.80
CA TYR A 44 -1.88 -17.48 -7.19
C TYR A 44 -3.33 -17.85 -7.52
N GLY A 45 -4.31 -16.98 -7.26
CA GLY A 45 -5.73 -17.30 -7.42
C GLY A 45 -6.29 -18.10 -6.24
N ILE A 46 -7.61 -18.25 -6.23
CA ILE A 46 -8.34 -18.99 -5.17
C ILE A 46 -8.01 -20.47 -5.24
N ALA A 47 -7.95 -21.02 -6.46
CA ALA A 47 -7.73 -22.44 -6.72
C ALA A 47 -6.25 -22.76 -7.02
N LYS A 48 -5.34 -21.79 -6.87
CA LYS A 48 -3.95 -21.89 -7.36
C LYS A 48 -3.84 -22.04 -8.87
N ASP A 49 -4.76 -21.39 -9.57
CA ASP A 49 -4.96 -21.42 -11.02
C ASP A 49 -4.24 -20.27 -11.75
N LEU A 50 -3.67 -19.31 -11.01
CA LEU A 50 -2.82 -18.26 -11.56
C LEU A 50 -1.35 -18.60 -11.36
N SER A 51 -0.53 -18.24 -12.35
CA SER A 51 0.91 -18.47 -12.37
C SER A 51 1.64 -17.13 -12.33
N PRO A 52 1.92 -16.57 -11.14
CA PRO A 52 2.66 -15.32 -11.03
C PRO A 52 4.10 -15.49 -11.52
N HIS A 53 4.72 -14.40 -11.95
CA HIS A 53 6.03 -14.42 -12.58
C HIS A 53 7.07 -13.63 -11.78
N SER A 54 8.23 -14.25 -11.56
CA SER A 54 9.38 -13.60 -10.93
C SER A 54 10.17 -12.85 -11.98
N ASN A 55 10.31 -11.53 -11.80
CA ASN A 55 11.04 -10.64 -12.67
C ASN A 55 12.18 -9.96 -11.92
N THR A 56 13.19 -9.51 -12.67
CA THR A 56 14.30 -8.72 -12.13
C THR A 56 14.36 -7.40 -12.89
N ALA A 57 14.48 -6.29 -12.17
CA ALA A 57 14.66 -4.94 -12.76
C ALA A 57 15.81 -4.20 -12.10
N ASN A 58 16.41 -3.25 -12.82
CA ASN A 58 17.46 -2.41 -12.25
C ASN A 58 16.86 -1.36 -11.32
N PHE A 59 17.65 -0.88 -10.36
CA PHE A 59 17.25 0.22 -9.47
C PHE A 59 16.90 1.50 -10.26
N SER A 60 17.54 1.71 -11.42
CA SER A 60 17.28 2.86 -12.29
C SER A 60 15.91 2.84 -12.97
N ASP A 61 15.32 1.66 -13.12
CA ASP A 61 14.09 1.48 -13.89
C ASP A 61 12.84 1.67 -13.03
N LEU A 62 13.02 1.75 -11.71
CA LEU A 62 11.96 1.84 -10.71
C LEU A 62 12.09 3.13 -9.90
N CYS A 63 10.98 3.86 -9.78
CA CYS A 63 10.90 5.04 -8.93
C CYS A 63 9.99 4.73 -7.74
N ILE A 64 10.58 4.56 -6.56
CA ILE A 64 9.86 4.11 -5.36
C ILE A 64 9.50 5.32 -4.50
N TYR A 65 8.24 5.39 -4.07
CA TYR A 65 7.69 6.49 -3.28
C TYR A 65 6.90 5.99 -2.07
N ARG A 66 6.81 6.83 -1.06
CA ARG A 66 5.91 6.66 0.08
C ARG A 66 4.95 7.85 0.12
N VAL A 67 3.67 7.56 0.35
CA VAL A 67 2.64 8.58 0.57
C VAL A 67 2.45 8.78 2.07
N GLY A 68 2.54 10.02 2.51
CA GLY A 68 2.48 10.41 3.91
C GLY A 68 3.77 10.11 4.67
N GLY A 69 3.89 10.71 5.86
CA GLY A 69 5.06 10.53 6.72
C GLY A 69 6.28 11.31 6.23
N GLY A 70 6.26 12.63 6.39
CA GLY A 70 7.45 13.49 6.30
C GLY A 70 7.92 13.93 7.69
N PRO A 71 9.11 14.55 7.80
CA PRO A 71 9.56 15.15 9.05
C PRO A 71 8.53 16.17 9.50
N ALA A 72 7.89 15.89 10.63
CA ALA A 72 7.05 16.88 11.28
C ALA A 72 7.97 17.99 11.78
N ALA A 73 7.59 19.26 11.60
CA ALA A 73 8.40 20.37 12.07
C ALA A 73 8.69 20.19 13.57
N PRO A 74 9.94 20.41 14.03
CA PRO A 74 10.26 20.34 15.44
C PRO A 74 9.33 21.25 16.24
N ARG A 75 8.88 20.82 17.41
CA ARG A 75 7.99 21.63 18.28
C ARG A 75 8.55 23.02 18.59
N SER A 76 9.88 23.17 18.59
CA SER A 76 10.57 24.45 18.77
C SER A 76 10.41 25.44 17.62
N ALA A 77 10.07 24.97 16.41
CA ALA A 77 9.83 25.79 15.23
C ALA A 77 8.32 26.03 14.98
N LEU A 78 7.45 25.55 15.87
CA LEU A 78 6.00 25.71 15.78
C LEU A 78 5.52 26.83 16.72
N PRO A 79 4.51 27.63 16.32
CA PRO A 79 3.87 28.59 17.22
C PRO A 79 3.36 27.90 18.49
N ALA A 80 3.34 28.62 19.61
CA ALA A 80 2.83 28.10 20.87
C ALA A 80 1.41 27.53 20.70
N GLY A 81 1.25 26.23 20.97
CA GLY A 81 -0.02 25.52 20.84
C GLY A 81 -0.29 24.82 19.50
N ALA A 82 0.63 24.90 18.53
CA ALA A 82 0.52 24.16 17.27
C ALA A 82 1.16 22.75 17.40
N GLU A 83 0.43 21.71 17.00
CA GLU A 83 0.97 20.34 16.93
C GLU A 83 1.66 20.08 15.59
N PRO A 84 2.74 19.28 15.56
CA PRO A 84 3.42 18.92 14.32
C PRO A 84 2.47 18.19 13.38
N THR A 85 2.01 18.86 12.33
CA THR A 85 1.13 18.25 11.33
C THR A 85 1.98 17.84 10.12
N ALA A 86 2.24 16.55 9.98
CA ALA A 86 2.78 16.01 8.75
C ALA A 86 1.67 15.97 7.70
N ASP A 87 1.92 16.51 6.51
CA ASP A 87 0.98 16.40 5.39
C ASP A 87 0.75 14.90 5.05
N PRO A 88 -0.48 14.39 5.23
CA PRO A 88 -0.79 12.98 5.01
C PRO A 88 -0.74 12.58 3.52
N THR A 89 -0.79 13.55 2.62
CA THR A 89 -0.80 13.36 1.16
C THR A 89 0.55 13.61 0.50
N ARG A 90 1.56 14.02 1.28
CA ARG A 90 2.89 14.29 0.74
C ARG A 90 3.52 13.03 0.18
N VAL A 91 4.01 13.13 -1.07
CA VAL A 91 4.76 12.07 -1.75
C VAL A 91 6.25 12.26 -1.50
N ILE A 92 6.94 11.21 -1.05
CA ILE A 92 8.36 11.25 -0.69
C ILE A 92 9.08 10.11 -1.42
N PRO A 93 10.16 10.40 -2.18
CA PRO A 93 10.95 9.36 -2.82
C PRO A 93 11.69 8.51 -1.76
N VAL A 94 11.76 7.21 -2.01
CA VAL A 94 12.42 6.23 -1.13
C VAL A 94 13.56 5.58 -1.91
N ASN A 95 14.76 5.65 -1.36
CA ASN A 95 15.91 4.93 -1.91
C ASN A 95 15.74 3.42 -1.69
N VAL A 96 16.17 2.62 -2.66
CA VAL A 96 16.16 1.16 -2.54
C VAL A 96 17.06 0.76 -1.36
N ASN A 97 16.49 0.02 -0.41
CA ASN A 97 17.18 -0.47 0.78
C ASN A 97 16.65 -1.88 1.17
N GLN A 98 17.31 -2.54 2.13
CA GLN A 98 16.95 -3.91 2.54
C GLN A 98 15.53 -3.99 3.11
N ASP A 99 15.01 -2.91 3.70
CA ASP A 99 13.68 -2.86 4.31
C ASP A 99 12.54 -3.01 3.29
N LEU A 100 12.84 -2.83 1.99
CA LEU A 100 11.89 -3.09 0.92
C LEU A 100 11.66 -4.58 0.68
N GLN A 101 12.55 -5.46 1.15
CA GLN A 101 12.38 -6.89 0.98
C GLN A 101 11.12 -7.36 1.72
N HIS A 102 10.38 -8.27 1.09
CA HIS A 102 9.11 -8.81 1.58
C HIS A 102 7.95 -7.81 1.67
N LEU A 103 8.12 -6.57 1.21
CA LEU A 103 7.03 -5.61 1.07
C LEU A 103 6.23 -5.84 -0.21
N VAL A 104 4.94 -5.57 -0.10
CA VAL A 104 4.03 -5.44 -1.24
C VAL A 104 4.00 -3.97 -1.66
N LEU A 105 4.36 -3.71 -2.91
CA LEU A 105 4.37 -2.38 -3.52
C LEU A 105 3.25 -2.28 -4.55
N ALA A 106 2.59 -1.12 -4.60
CA ALA A 106 1.61 -0.83 -5.62
C ALA A 106 2.28 -0.24 -6.87
N VAL A 107 1.86 -0.67 -8.05
CA VAL A 107 2.30 -0.10 -9.33
C VAL A 107 1.31 0.98 -9.73
N SER A 108 1.74 2.23 -9.78
CA SER A 108 0.88 3.37 -10.13
C SER A 108 0.79 3.57 -11.65
N PHE A 109 -0.37 4.03 -12.13
CA PHE A 109 -0.56 4.53 -13.49
C PHE A 109 -0.13 5.99 -13.68
N ALA A 110 0.34 6.66 -12.63
CA ALA A 110 0.86 8.02 -12.71
C ALA A 110 1.95 8.15 -13.80
N LYS A 111 1.92 9.25 -14.55
CA LYS A 111 2.98 9.55 -15.55
C LYS A 111 4.05 10.44 -14.95
N GLU A 112 3.65 11.29 -14.00
CA GLU A 112 4.52 12.20 -13.26
C GLU A 112 4.39 12.00 -11.74
N PRO A 113 5.41 12.37 -10.93
CA PRO A 113 5.39 12.12 -9.49
C PRO A 113 4.27 12.81 -8.69
N ASP A 114 3.80 13.96 -9.17
CA ASP A 114 2.71 14.75 -8.58
C ASP A 114 1.33 14.09 -8.77
N GLU A 115 1.18 13.25 -9.79
CA GLU A 115 -0.05 12.49 -10.06
C GLU A 115 -0.17 11.22 -9.21
N ILE A 116 0.84 10.84 -8.42
CA ILE A 116 0.87 9.57 -7.67
C ILE A 116 -0.33 9.42 -6.72
N VAL A 117 -0.79 10.51 -6.10
CA VAL A 117 -1.91 10.49 -5.12
C VAL A 117 -3.27 10.40 -5.81
N SER A 118 -3.41 10.99 -6.99
CA SER A 118 -4.68 11.04 -7.75
C SER A 118 -4.84 9.89 -8.74
N SER A 119 -3.75 9.18 -9.05
CA SER A 119 -3.75 8.09 -10.04
C SER A 119 -4.18 6.75 -9.45
N ASN A 120 -4.83 5.95 -10.28
CA ASN A 120 -5.14 4.55 -9.98
C ASN A 120 -3.88 3.68 -10.00
N VAL A 121 -3.98 2.52 -9.36
CA VAL A 121 -2.94 1.48 -9.40
C VAL A 121 -3.28 0.44 -10.46
N ALA A 122 -2.26 -0.03 -11.18
CA ALA A 122 -2.36 -1.14 -12.12
C ALA A 122 -2.47 -2.50 -11.41
N GLY A 123 -1.84 -2.59 -10.24
CA GLY A 123 -1.79 -3.80 -9.43
C GLY A 123 -0.69 -3.71 -8.38
N PHE A 124 -0.32 -4.86 -7.84
CA PHE A 124 0.68 -5.00 -6.79
C PHE A 124 1.77 -5.99 -7.19
N ILE A 125 2.98 -5.71 -6.73
CA ILE A 125 4.14 -6.61 -6.81
C ILE A 125 4.65 -6.90 -5.40
N TRP A 126 5.34 -8.03 -5.24
CA TRP A 126 5.96 -8.41 -3.97
C TRP A 126 7.48 -8.53 -4.15
N ILE A 127 8.25 -7.81 -3.34
CA ILE A 127 9.71 -7.83 -3.43
C ILE A 127 10.25 -9.09 -2.75
N THR A 128 10.91 -9.95 -3.53
CA THR A 128 11.47 -11.22 -3.03
C THR A 128 12.94 -11.11 -2.69
N GLY A 129 13.68 -10.29 -3.42
CA GLY A 129 15.13 -10.13 -3.25
C GLY A 129 15.63 -8.77 -3.72
N ILE A 130 16.71 -8.32 -3.09
CA ILE A 130 17.40 -7.07 -3.43
C ILE A 130 18.89 -7.41 -3.49
N ASN A 131 19.52 -7.10 -4.62
CA ASN A 131 20.96 -7.29 -4.80
C ASN A 131 21.61 -5.91 -5.03
N PHE A 132 22.40 -5.46 -4.04
CA PHE A 132 23.09 -4.18 -4.10
C PHE A 132 24.34 -4.20 -4.98
N GLU A 133 24.97 -5.36 -5.17
CA GLU A 133 26.16 -5.50 -6.01
C GLU A 133 25.79 -5.34 -7.49
N SER A 134 24.73 -6.03 -7.93
CA SER A 134 24.19 -5.89 -9.29
C SER A 134 23.23 -4.71 -9.47
N LYS A 135 22.85 -4.01 -8.40
CA LYS A 135 21.84 -2.93 -8.39
C LYS A 135 20.49 -3.36 -8.99
N THR A 136 20.03 -4.55 -8.62
CA THR A 136 18.77 -5.14 -9.13
C THR A 136 17.81 -5.54 -8.02
N VAL A 137 16.51 -5.36 -8.28
CA VAL A 137 15.41 -5.86 -7.44
C VAL A 137 14.75 -7.04 -8.13
N THR A 138 14.55 -8.13 -7.40
CA THR A 138 13.72 -9.27 -7.83
C THR A 138 12.36 -9.16 -7.16
N TYR A 139 11.31 -9.29 -7.95
CA TYR A 139 9.93 -9.17 -7.50
C TYR A 139 9.01 -10.17 -8.19
N LEU A 140 7.96 -10.57 -7.48
CA LEU A 140 6.86 -11.35 -8.01
C LEU A 140 5.77 -10.41 -8.54
N ALA A 141 5.33 -10.63 -9.77
CA ALA A 141 4.23 -9.93 -10.42
C ALA A 141 3.10 -10.92 -10.78
N PRO A 142 1.83 -10.47 -10.85
CA PRO A 142 0.70 -11.34 -11.22
C PRO A 142 0.75 -11.81 -12.68
N SER A 143 1.49 -11.10 -13.55
CA SER A 143 1.64 -11.41 -14.97
C SER A 143 3.10 -11.32 -15.39
N ALA A 144 3.46 -12.05 -16.45
CA ALA A 144 4.77 -11.92 -17.09
C ALA A 144 4.89 -10.60 -17.89
N GLY A 145 6.11 -10.16 -18.12
CA GLY A 145 6.41 -8.94 -18.89
C GLY A 145 6.84 -7.76 -18.02
N SER A 146 7.03 -6.62 -18.67
CA SER A 146 7.41 -5.38 -18.00
C SER A 146 6.26 -4.79 -17.19
N LEU A 147 6.59 -4.07 -16.12
CA LEU A 147 5.58 -3.36 -15.34
C LEU A 147 4.86 -2.30 -16.21
N PRO A 148 3.55 -2.12 -16.03
CA PRO A 148 2.78 -1.11 -16.76
C PRO A 148 3.12 0.33 -16.35
N GLY A 149 3.85 0.52 -15.25
CA GLY A 149 4.31 1.82 -14.77
C GLY A 149 5.63 1.70 -13.99
N LYS A 150 6.42 2.78 -14.00
CA LYS A 150 7.72 2.86 -13.28
C LYS A 150 7.58 3.32 -11.83
N TYR A 151 6.46 3.95 -11.48
CA TYR A 151 6.21 4.49 -10.14
C TYR A 151 5.65 3.43 -9.22
N LEU A 152 6.39 3.12 -8.16
CA LEU A 152 6.02 2.15 -7.14
C LEU A 152 5.71 2.86 -5.83
N ILE A 153 4.63 2.45 -5.16
CA ILE A 153 4.22 3.02 -3.88
C ILE A 153 4.44 1.97 -2.78
N VAL A 154 5.24 2.33 -1.78
CA VAL A 154 5.53 1.49 -0.62
C VAL A 154 4.32 1.44 0.30
N GLY A 155 3.78 0.24 0.50
CA GLY A 155 2.78 -0.04 1.53
C GLY A 155 3.39 -0.38 2.89
N ASN A 156 2.52 -0.70 3.85
CA ASN A 156 2.89 -1.24 5.17
C ASN A 156 2.66 -2.75 5.29
N LEU A 157 2.35 -3.41 4.16
CA LEU A 157 2.06 -4.83 4.12
C LEU A 157 3.34 -5.61 3.84
N THR A 158 3.79 -6.37 4.84
CA THR A 158 4.82 -7.40 4.70
C THR A 158 4.17 -8.75 4.46
N TRP A 159 4.76 -9.52 3.55
CA TRP A 159 4.36 -10.89 3.28
C TRP A 159 5.58 -11.76 3.07
N VAL A 160 5.57 -12.93 3.73
CA VAL A 160 6.56 -13.98 3.54
C VAL A 160 5.78 -15.19 3.04
N GLU A 161 6.25 -15.77 1.95
CA GLU A 161 5.67 -16.98 1.40
C GLU A 161 5.95 -18.14 2.37
N THR A 162 4.86 -18.73 2.89
CA THR A 162 4.84 -19.89 3.80
C THR A 162 3.97 -20.99 3.24
#